data_AF-A0A8X6HZI1-F1
#
_entry.id   AF-A0A8X6HZI1-F1
#
_cell.length_a   1.000
_cell.length_b   1.000
_cell.length_c   1.000
_cell.angle_alpha   90.00
_cell.angle_beta   90.00
_cell.angle_gamma   90.00
#
_symmetry.space_group_name_H-M   'P 1'
#
loop_
_entity.id
_entity.type
_entity.pdbx_description
1 polymer ?
#
loop_
_entity_poly.entity_id
_entity_poly.type
_entity_poly.pdbx_seq_one_letter_code
_entity_poly.pdbx_strand_id
1 'polypeptide(L)'
;MSLRSECKSESKTRIPVSRNTFGRNSLQNENPSFKSRRSSSFDARARGSGGVPFKPRSMSEERKSLYHSSRKSSLTFNECKTIKDHRPLADKAYQKKKILELVEYLNETNFTYQISASKLQQPSKKDFEMIFQHLAQFFEPDYVVKRIEEEAPRILKSLCYQFIPPKSSFMYIARTNWPTLLGCLLFLMDISKFAEKIDPKLFFNTAETENPEEHAILLNYIFTSYISREDNEEEEISFFTELIKSRKPYDIANLQEKNKELNLALDQVQKEIEEINDLKASSEEYDIIAKHYENYFSQMRDHQKKKEIACENLSKELAEKGNFFKASFFISQ
;
A
#
# COMPACT_ATOMS: atom_id res chain seq x y z
N MET A 1 -49.14 36.76 -45.68
CA MET A 1 -49.43 37.65 -46.82
C MET A 1 -48.10 38.21 -47.32
N SER A 2 -47.69 37.82 -48.55
CA SER A 2 -47.10 38.64 -49.64
C SER A 2 -46.29 39.91 -49.28
N LEU A 3 -45.08 40.25 -49.78
CA LEU A 3 -44.34 40.10 -51.07
C LEU A 3 -42.84 40.42 -50.78
N ARG A 4 -41.78 39.78 -51.33
CA ARG A 4 -41.23 39.62 -52.70
C ARG A 4 -40.26 40.75 -53.17
N SER A 5 -39.18 40.31 -53.86
CA SER A 5 -38.18 40.98 -54.74
C SER A 5 -36.94 41.64 -54.09
N GLU A 6 -35.69 41.18 -54.33
CA GLU A 6 -34.80 41.26 -55.54
C GLU A 6 -34.35 42.72 -55.84
N CYS A 7 -33.12 43.12 -56.23
CA CYS A 7 -32.05 42.50 -57.03
C CYS A 7 -30.71 43.33 -56.98
N LYS A 8 -29.57 42.64 -57.18
CA LYS A 8 -28.31 42.93 -57.95
C LYS A 8 -27.64 44.32 -58.10
N SER A 9 -26.29 44.34 -57.98
CA SER A 9 -25.25 44.67 -59.02
C SER A 9 -23.86 44.85 -58.36
N GLU A 10 -22.84 44.02 -58.60
CA GLU A 10 -21.81 43.99 -59.69
C GLU A 10 -20.98 45.27 -59.91
N SER A 11 -19.65 45.20 -59.69
CA SER A 11 -18.63 45.60 -60.70
C SER A 11 -17.18 45.20 -60.30
N LYS A 12 -16.35 45.03 -61.33
CA LYS A 12 -15.14 44.22 -61.45
C LYS A 12 -13.82 45.03 -61.40
N THR A 13 -12.75 44.31 -61.02
CA THR A 13 -11.35 44.29 -61.57
C THR A 13 -10.45 45.54 -61.62
N ARG A 14 -9.17 45.35 -61.24
CA ARG A 14 -8.02 45.33 -62.19
C ARG A 14 -6.69 44.86 -61.57
N ILE A 15 -6.08 43.90 -62.25
CA ILE A 15 -4.65 43.54 -62.25
C ILE A 15 -3.94 44.44 -63.28
N PRO A 16 -2.61 44.66 -63.17
CA PRO A 16 -1.76 44.36 -64.32
C PRO A 16 -0.50 43.54 -63.96
N VAL A 17 -0.07 42.79 -64.97
CA VAL A 17 1.05 41.83 -65.03
C VAL A 17 2.23 42.48 -65.77
N SER A 18 3.42 41.86 -65.60
CA SER A 18 4.51 41.68 -66.58
C SER A 18 5.78 42.48 -66.29
N ARG A 19 7.02 42.05 -66.60
CA ARG A 19 7.61 40.78 -67.09
C ARG A 19 9.14 40.97 -67.12
N ASN A 20 9.86 39.85 -67.30
CA ASN A 20 11.17 39.70 -67.97
C ASN A 20 12.46 40.01 -67.18
N THR A 21 13.64 39.38 -67.38
CA THR A 21 14.19 38.08 -67.85
C THR A 21 15.73 38.26 -67.85
N PHE A 22 16.51 37.16 -67.98
CA PHE A 22 17.99 37.05 -68.13
C PHE A 22 18.80 37.11 -66.81
N GLY A 23 19.81 36.29 -66.52
CA GLY A 23 20.53 35.26 -67.27
C GLY A 23 22.00 35.19 -66.77
N ARG A 24 22.48 33.97 -66.46
CA ARG A 24 23.86 33.43 -66.62
C ARG A 24 25.11 34.11 -65.99
N ASN A 25 25.86 33.33 -65.19
CA ASN A 25 27.29 32.89 -65.33
C ASN A 25 27.81 32.42 -63.95
N SER A 26 28.17 31.15 -63.68
CA SER A 26 29.41 30.40 -64.01
C SER A 26 30.73 31.09 -63.69
N LEU A 27 31.53 30.45 -62.83
CA LEU A 27 33.02 30.33 -62.74
C LEU A 27 33.33 29.80 -61.31
N GLN A 28 33.68 28.53 -61.05
CA GLN A 28 34.94 27.82 -61.32
C GLN A 28 36.20 28.61 -60.93
N ASN A 29 36.83 28.22 -59.82
CA ASN A 29 38.29 28.00 -59.69
C ASN A 29 38.58 27.37 -58.31
N GLU A 30 38.99 26.10 -58.26
CA GLU A 30 40.38 25.58 -58.38
C GLU A 30 41.17 25.71 -57.05
N ASN A 31 41.39 24.55 -56.42
CA ASN A 31 42.45 24.33 -55.44
C ASN A 31 43.82 24.50 -56.12
N PRO A 32 44.89 24.77 -55.35
CA PRO A 32 45.82 23.66 -55.16
C PRO A 32 46.43 23.54 -53.77
N SER A 33 46.81 22.29 -53.51
CA SER A 33 47.59 21.74 -52.42
C SER A 33 48.85 22.51 -52.01
N PHE A 34 49.17 22.49 -50.70
CA PHE A 34 50.55 22.28 -50.24
C PHE A 34 50.62 21.40 -48.99
N LYS A 35 51.65 20.56 -48.98
CA LYS A 35 51.94 19.43 -48.09
C LYS A 35 52.64 19.85 -46.80
N SER A 36 52.37 19.09 -45.74
CA SER A 36 53.30 18.46 -44.77
C SER A 36 54.40 19.29 -44.07
N ARG A 37 54.45 19.19 -42.73
CA ARG A 37 55.54 18.59 -41.89
C ARG A 37 55.28 18.94 -40.41
N ARG A 38 55.05 17.96 -39.53
CA ARG A 38 56.00 17.12 -38.77
C ARG A 38 56.96 17.88 -37.85
N SER A 39 56.92 17.42 -36.60
CA SER A 39 57.64 17.74 -35.36
C SER A 39 59.16 17.48 -35.36
N SER A 40 59.88 18.29 -34.56
CA SER A 40 61.16 18.04 -33.87
C SER A 40 61.58 19.38 -33.21
N SER A 41 62.29 19.54 -32.10
CA SER A 41 62.86 18.68 -31.05
C SER A 41 63.69 19.59 -30.12
N PHE A 42 63.94 19.12 -28.90
CA PHE A 42 65.14 19.36 -28.06
C PHE A 42 65.43 20.75 -27.42
N ASP A 43 65.39 20.70 -26.08
CA ASP A 43 66.33 21.20 -25.05
C ASP A 43 67.23 22.42 -25.27
N ALA A 44 67.17 23.35 -24.29
CA ALA A 44 68.34 24.09 -23.82
C ALA A 44 68.19 24.55 -22.33
N ARG A 45 68.80 23.76 -21.44
CA ARG A 45 69.64 24.10 -20.28
C ARG A 45 69.45 25.44 -19.49
N ALA A 46 69.07 25.27 -18.22
CA ALA A 46 69.78 25.59 -16.96
C ALA A 46 70.34 27.00 -16.66
N ARG A 47 70.00 27.50 -15.44
CA ARG A 47 70.86 28.14 -14.40
C ARG A 47 70.01 28.44 -13.13
N GLY A 48 70.26 27.74 -12.01
CA GLY A 48 70.79 28.29 -10.72
C GLY A 48 69.71 28.98 -9.84
N SER A 49 69.58 28.89 -8.51
CA SER A 49 70.37 28.37 -7.38
C SER A 49 69.51 28.46 -6.09
N GLY A 50 69.74 27.59 -5.08
CA GLY A 50 69.33 27.75 -3.65
C GLY A 50 68.11 26.90 -3.24
N GLY A 51 68.26 25.74 -2.56
CA GLY A 51 68.46 25.55 -1.10
C GLY A 51 67.08 25.41 -0.41
N VAL A 52 66.66 24.41 0.37
CA VAL A 52 67.24 23.34 1.21
C VAL A 52 66.13 22.25 1.38
N PRO A 53 66.42 20.93 1.50
CA PRO A 53 65.42 19.90 1.76
C PRO A 53 65.36 19.48 3.24
N PHE A 54 64.17 19.53 3.87
CA PHE A 54 63.95 18.91 5.18
C PHE A 54 63.27 17.54 5.04
N LYS A 55 63.94 16.51 5.56
CA LYS A 55 63.44 15.14 5.77
C LYS A 55 62.51 15.07 7.01
N PRO A 56 61.65 14.03 7.10
CA PRO A 56 60.56 13.95 8.07
C PRO A 56 61.04 13.41 9.42
N ARG A 57 60.33 13.76 10.51
CA ARG A 57 60.60 13.23 11.86
C ARG A 57 59.34 12.59 12.47
N SER A 58 59.47 11.28 12.69
CA SER A 58 59.03 10.47 13.85
C SER A 58 57.57 10.46 14.33
N MET A 59 56.96 9.28 14.20
CA MET A 59 56.28 8.46 15.24
C MET A 59 55.84 9.15 16.54
N SER A 60 54.53 9.10 16.80
CA SER A 60 53.95 8.87 18.13
C SER A 60 52.50 8.32 18.01
N GLU A 61 52.35 7.07 18.42
CA GLU A 61 51.27 6.52 19.25
C GLU A 61 49.79 6.71 18.82
N GLU A 62 49.24 5.59 18.35
CA GLU A 62 48.04 4.95 18.91
C GLU A 62 47.06 5.81 19.71
N ARG A 63 46.01 6.29 19.03
CA ARG A 63 44.66 6.39 19.63
C ARG A 63 43.66 5.65 18.78
N LYS A 64 43.42 4.40 19.15
CA LYS A 64 42.22 3.63 18.81
C LYS A 64 41.02 4.31 19.47
N SER A 65 40.26 5.12 18.73
CA SER A 65 38.91 5.50 19.16
C SER A 65 37.91 4.49 18.63
N LEU A 66 37.38 3.71 19.55
CA LEU A 66 36.29 2.76 19.42
C LEU A 66 35.01 3.49 19.01
N TYR A 67 34.69 3.47 17.72
CA TYR A 67 33.32 3.61 17.22
C TYR A 67 33.06 2.57 16.14
N HIS A 68 33.10 1.30 16.54
CA HIS A 68 32.32 0.26 15.87
C HIS A 68 30.85 0.53 16.19
N SER A 69 30.20 1.39 15.39
CA SER A 69 28.75 1.39 15.33
C SER A 69 28.35 0.18 14.48
N SER A 70 28.11 -0.92 15.17
CA SER A 70 27.36 -2.07 14.68
C SER A 70 26.10 -1.55 14.01
N ARG A 71 26.06 -1.61 12.68
CA ARG A 71 24.83 -1.35 11.92
C ARG A 71 23.81 -2.37 12.34
N LYS A 72 22.92 -1.96 13.25
CA LYS A 72 21.67 -2.64 13.53
C LYS A 72 20.95 -2.82 12.20
N SER A 73 20.74 -4.07 11.82
CA SER A 73 19.76 -4.47 10.81
C SER A 73 18.38 -4.15 11.36
N SER A 74 17.95 -2.89 11.20
CA SER A 74 16.55 -2.50 11.34
C SER A 74 15.95 -2.36 9.95
N LEU A 75 14.98 -3.22 9.67
CA LEU A 75 14.05 -3.18 8.55
C LEU A 75 13.54 -1.75 8.36
N THR A 76 14.18 -1.01 7.47
CA THR A 76 13.75 0.31 7.00
C THR A 76 13.62 0.19 5.51
N PHE A 77 12.37 0.12 5.07
CA PHE A 77 11.98 0.15 3.68
C PHE A 77 12.51 1.44 3.04
N ASN A 78 13.12 1.32 1.85
CA ASN A 78 13.58 2.38 0.94
C ASN A 78 14.99 2.96 1.15
N GLU A 79 15.99 2.13 0.88
CA GLU A 79 17.21 2.59 0.20
C GLU A 79 16.81 2.99 -1.23
N CYS A 80 16.47 4.28 -1.43
CA CYS A 80 16.06 4.85 -2.71
C CYS A 80 17.22 4.78 -3.71
N LYS A 81 17.35 3.65 -4.40
CA LYS A 81 17.94 3.62 -5.74
C LYS A 81 17.20 4.68 -6.53
N THR A 82 17.88 5.70 -7.04
CA THR A 82 17.27 6.77 -7.85
C THR A 82 16.40 6.15 -8.93
N ILE A 83 15.08 6.15 -8.72
CA ILE A 83 14.12 5.55 -9.66
C ILE A 83 14.22 6.39 -10.92
N LYS A 84 14.66 5.76 -12.01
CA LYS A 84 14.71 6.43 -13.31
C LYS A 84 13.28 6.51 -13.86
N ASP A 85 12.96 7.65 -14.45
CA ASP A 85 11.69 7.80 -15.15
C ASP A 85 11.65 6.84 -16.35
N HIS A 86 10.71 5.89 -16.31
CA HIS A 86 10.53 4.87 -17.35
C HIS A 86 9.84 5.42 -18.59
N ARG A 87 9.23 6.62 -18.52
CA ARG A 87 8.55 7.22 -19.66
C ARG A 87 9.58 7.64 -20.71
N PRO A 88 9.34 7.38 -22.01
CA PRO A 88 10.25 7.75 -23.08
C PRO A 88 10.16 9.26 -23.38
N LEU A 89 10.36 10.11 -22.37
CA LEU A 89 10.25 11.57 -22.49
C LEU A 89 11.30 12.13 -23.45
N ALA A 90 12.44 11.47 -23.63
CA ALA A 90 13.45 11.90 -24.62
C ALA A 90 13.01 11.68 -26.08
N ASP A 91 12.10 10.74 -26.34
CA ASP A 91 11.63 10.44 -27.69
C ASP A 91 10.68 11.54 -28.21
N LYS A 92 11.00 12.07 -29.40
CA LYS A 92 10.24 13.14 -30.05
C LYS A 92 8.93 12.64 -30.64
N ALA A 93 8.84 11.38 -31.06
CA ALA A 93 7.58 10.82 -31.53
C ALA A 93 6.59 10.69 -30.36
N TYR A 94 7.05 10.13 -29.23
CA TYR A 94 6.28 10.09 -27.99
C TYR A 94 5.81 11.48 -27.52
N GLN A 95 6.72 12.46 -27.47
CA GLN A 95 6.39 13.85 -27.10
C GLN A 95 5.27 14.41 -27.98
N LYS A 96 5.37 14.27 -29.32
CA LYS A 96 4.35 14.77 -30.25
C LYS A 96 2.99 14.13 -30.00
N LYS A 97 2.94 12.81 -29.82
CA LYS A 97 1.69 12.08 -29.52
C LYS A 97 1.05 12.59 -28.23
N LYS A 98 1.84 12.69 -27.16
CA LYS A 98 1.33 13.13 -25.85
C LYS A 98 0.97 14.60 -25.79
N ILE A 99 1.64 15.46 -26.57
CA ILE A 99 1.25 16.87 -26.72
C ILE A 99 -0.12 16.98 -27.40
N LEU A 100 -0.40 16.17 -28.41
CA LEU A 100 -1.72 16.16 -29.06
C LEU A 100 -2.81 15.74 -28.08
N GLU A 101 -2.58 14.66 -27.33
CA GLU A 101 -3.51 14.18 -26.28
C GLU A 101 -3.75 15.22 -25.18
N LEU A 102 -2.71 15.95 -24.78
CA LEU A 102 -2.82 17.03 -23.80
C LEU A 102 -3.67 18.19 -24.34
N VAL A 103 -3.45 18.60 -25.60
CA VAL A 103 -4.25 19.68 -26.23
C VAL A 103 -5.71 19.27 -26.37
N GLU A 104 -5.98 18.03 -26.76
CA GLU A 104 -7.33 17.48 -26.84
C GLU A 104 -8.04 17.57 -25.48
N TYR A 105 -7.39 17.10 -24.41
CA TYR A 105 -7.95 17.17 -23.06
C TYR A 105 -8.17 18.61 -22.57
N LEU A 106 -7.26 19.53 -22.87
CA LEU A 106 -7.42 20.96 -22.52
C LEU A 106 -8.64 21.56 -23.23
N ASN A 107 -8.91 21.18 -24.48
CA ASN A 107 -10.09 21.64 -25.20
C ASN A 107 -11.38 21.04 -24.62
N GLU A 108 -11.38 19.77 -24.21
CA GLU A 108 -12.53 19.11 -23.57
C GLU A 108 -12.91 19.76 -22.23
N THR A 109 -11.92 20.25 -21.48
CA THR A 109 -12.10 20.84 -20.15
C THR A 109 -12.30 22.36 -20.17
N ASN A 110 -12.65 22.94 -21.33
CA ASN A 110 -12.90 24.38 -21.52
C ASN A 110 -11.71 25.29 -21.15
N PHE A 111 -10.48 24.86 -21.46
CA PHE A 111 -9.30 25.69 -21.22
C PHE A 111 -9.38 27.01 -22.00
N THR A 112 -9.33 28.13 -21.27
CA THR A 112 -9.60 29.46 -21.81
C THR A 112 -8.45 30.06 -22.61
N TYR A 113 -7.24 29.53 -22.44
CA TYR A 113 -6.02 30.10 -23.03
C TYR A 113 -5.64 29.37 -24.32
N GLN A 114 -5.49 30.13 -25.41
CA GLN A 114 -5.24 29.57 -26.75
C GLN A 114 -3.86 28.90 -26.85
N ILE A 115 -3.86 27.57 -26.97
CA ILE A 115 -2.65 26.75 -27.11
C ILE A 115 -2.81 25.78 -28.28
N SER A 116 -1.77 25.70 -29.11
CA SER A 116 -1.68 24.73 -30.20
C SER A 116 -0.58 23.71 -29.95
N ALA A 117 -0.70 22.53 -30.56
CA ALA A 117 0.30 21.47 -30.47
C ALA A 117 1.69 21.92 -30.95
N SER A 118 1.75 22.85 -31.92
CA SER A 118 3.02 23.44 -32.38
C SER A 118 3.65 24.35 -31.33
N LYS A 119 2.85 25.15 -30.62
CA LYS A 119 3.33 26.03 -29.54
C LYS A 119 3.90 25.20 -28.38
N LEU A 120 3.24 24.10 -28.05
CA LEU A 120 3.65 23.15 -27.01
C LEU A 120 4.92 22.33 -27.32
N GLN A 121 5.45 22.38 -28.55
CA GLN A 121 6.77 21.80 -28.82
C GLN A 121 7.89 22.58 -28.13
N GLN A 122 7.70 23.89 -27.93
CA GLN A 122 8.62 24.76 -27.23
C GLN A 122 7.84 25.90 -26.53
N PRO A 123 7.16 25.60 -25.41
CA PRO A 123 6.30 26.56 -24.73
C PRO A 123 7.10 27.61 -23.96
N SER A 124 6.47 28.76 -23.71
CA SER A 124 6.97 29.77 -22.79
C SER A 124 6.67 29.41 -21.33
N LYS A 125 7.30 30.13 -20.38
CA LYS A 125 6.97 30.02 -18.95
C LYS A 125 5.47 30.21 -18.71
N LYS A 126 4.89 31.24 -19.33
CA LYS A 126 3.47 31.58 -19.21
C LYS A 126 2.57 30.46 -19.74
N ASP A 127 2.92 29.83 -20.86
CA ASP A 127 2.14 28.72 -21.40
C ASP A 127 2.06 27.56 -20.41
N PHE A 128 3.19 27.20 -19.80
CA PHE A 128 3.23 26.17 -18.77
C PHE A 128 2.45 26.56 -17.52
N GLU A 129 2.62 27.80 -17.03
CA GLU A 129 1.88 28.29 -15.85
C GLU A 129 0.37 28.20 -16.06
N MET A 130 -0.13 28.62 -17.22
CA MET A 130 -1.56 28.55 -17.54
C MET A 130 -2.07 27.10 -17.60
N ILE A 131 -1.32 26.20 -18.25
CA ILE A 131 -1.72 24.77 -18.32
C ILE A 131 -1.66 24.13 -16.94
N PHE A 132 -0.59 24.36 -16.19
CA PHE A 132 -0.42 23.82 -14.85
C PHE A 132 -1.54 24.30 -13.94
N GLN A 133 -1.90 25.59 -14.00
CA GLN A 133 -3.01 26.14 -13.24
C GLN A 133 -4.32 25.41 -13.56
N HIS A 134 -4.66 25.29 -14.84
CA HIS A 134 -5.89 24.63 -15.27
C HIS A 134 -5.97 23.18 -14.79
N LEU A 135 -4.88 22.42 -14.91
CA LEU A 135 -4.83 21.04 -14.44
C LEU A 135 -4.87 20.95 -12.90
N ALA A 136 -4.24 21.89 -12.19
CA ALA A 136 -4.28 21.93 -10.73
C ALA A 136 -5.66 22.37 -10.20
N GLN A 137 -6.42 23.16 -10.96
CA GLN A 137 -7.78 23.57 -10.62
C GLN A 137 -8.77 22.39 -10.53
N PHE A 138 -8.45 21.26 -11.17
CA PHE A 138 -9.20 20.02 -10.96
C PHE A 138 -9.19 19.57 -9.49
N PHE A 139 -8.08 19.75 -8.78
CA PHE A 139 -7.92 19.35 -7.38
C PHE A 139 -8.24 20.49 -6.40
N GLU A 140 -7.93 21.72 -6.79
CA GLU A 140 -8.15 22.94 -6.00
C GLU A 140 -8.88 23.98 -6.86
N PRO A 141 -10.23 24.04 -6.87
CA PRO A 141 -11.01 24.86 -7.80
C PRO A 141 -10.61 26.34 -7.88
N ASP A 142 -10.22 26.93 -6.75
CA ASP A 142 -9.82 28.34 -6.64
C ASP A 142 -8.31 28.57 -6.83
N TYR A 143 -7.57 27.56 -7.30
CA TYR A 143 -6.13 27.65 -7.48
C TYR A 143 -5.75 28.68 -8.56
N VAL A 144 -4.86 29.59 -8.19
CA VAL A 144 -4.27 30.57 -9.08
C VAL A 144 -2.76 30.60 -8.84
N VAL A 145 -1.99 30.40 -9.90
CA VAL A 145 -0.53 30.33 -9.83
C VAL A 145 0.02 31.71 -9.43
N LYS A 146 0.76 31.77 -8.30
CA LYS A 146 1.52 32.98 -7.91
C LYS A 146 3.00 32.81 -8.17
N ARG A 147 3.58 31.69 -7.71
CA ARG A 147 5.00 31.33 -7.92
C ARG A 147 5.13 29.85 -8.27
N ILE A 148 5.09 29.56 -9.57
CA ILE A 148 5.08 28.19 -10.10
C ILE A 148 6.28 27.36 -9.63
N GLU A 149 7.45 27.98 -9.47
CA GLU A 149 8.65 27.30 -9.02
C GLU A 149 8.61 26.80 -7.56
N GLU A 150 7.71 27.34 -6.75
CA GLU A 150 7.50 26.90 -5.36
C GLU A 150 6.25 26.02 -5.24
N GLU A 151 5.19 26.39 -5.95
CA GLU A 151 3.90 25.72 -5.89
C GLU A 151 3.90 24.39 -6.64
N ALA A 152 4.49 24.33 -7.84
CA ALA A 152 4.46 23.09 -8.63
C ALA A 152 5.17 21.91 -7.93
N PRO A 153 6.39 22.06 -7.37
CA PRO A 153 6.99 20.99 -6.58
C PRO A 153 6.15 20.57 -5.37
N ARG A 154 5.49 21.53 -4.70
CA ARG A 154 4.64 21.25 -3.53
C ARG A 154 3.42 20.42 -3.91
N ILE A 155 2.70 20.81 -4.96
CA ILE A 155 1.51 20.11 -5.47
C ILE A 155 1.89 18.72 -6.00
N LEU A 156 2.97 18.62 -6.78
CA LEU A 156 3.44 17.32 -7.26
C LEU A 156 3.83 16.38 -6.10
N LYS A 157 4.39 16.93 -5.02
CA LYS A 157 4.72 16.15 -3.82
C LYS A 157 3.48 15.67 -3.05
N SER A 158 2.44 16.49 -2.91
CA SER A 158 1.19 16.07 -2.25
C SER A 158 0.47 14.98 -3.05
N LEU A 159 0.55 15.04 -4.38
CA LEU A 159 0.04 14.02 -5.29
C LEU A 159 0.96 12.80 -5.41
N CYS A 160 1.99 12.68 -4.56
CA CYS A 160 2.93 11.56 -4.54
C CYS A 160 3.66 11.31 -5.87
N TYR A 161 3.92 12.37 -6.64
CA TYR A 161 4.70 12.27 -7.87
C TYR A 161 6.16 11.93 -7.57
N GLN A 162 6.68 10.90 -8.21
CA GLN A 162 8.03 10.38 -7.92
C GLN A 162 9.15 11.12 -8.67
N PHE A 163 8.85 11.80 -9.78
CA PHE A 163 9.83 12.40 -10.70
C PHE A 163 9.84 13.93 -10.65
N ILE A 164 9.83 14.51 -9.45
CA ILE A 164 9.73 15.97 -9.27
C ILE A 164 11.02 16.66 -9.76
N PRO A 165 10.95 17.56 -10.76
CA PRO A 165 12.10 18.34 -11.21
C PRO A 165 12.62 19.31 -10.13
N PRO A 166 13.90 19.73 -10.18
CA PRO A 166 14.41 20.75 -9.28
C PRO A 166 13.75 22.11 -9.55
N LYS A 167 13.67 22.98 -8.52
CA LYS A 167 13.06 24.33 -8.57
C LYS A 167 13.50 25.16 -9.79
N SER A 168 14.78 25.09 -10.15
CA SER A 168 15.34 25.79 -11.31
C SER A 168 14.67 25.43 -12.64
N SER A 169 14.14 24.22 -12.76
CA SER A 169 13.44 23.78 -13.98
C SER A 169 12.15 24.54 -14.22
N PHE A 170 11.46 24.94 -13.14
CA PHE A 170 10.23 25.70 -13.19
C PHE A 170 10.46 27.20 -13.37
N MET A 171 11.62 27.70 -12.92
CA MET A 171 12.04 29.10 -13.13
C MET A 171 12.24 29.40 -14.61
N TYR A 172 12.87 28.47 -15.35
CA TYR A 172 13.18 28.64 -16.76
C TYR A 172 12.83 27.39 -17.56
N ILE A 173 11.86 27.54 -18.46
CA ILE A 173 11.41 26.48 -19.35
C ILE A 173 12.32 26.47 -20.57
N ALA A 174 13.29 25.56 -20.55
CA ALA A 174 14.25 25.33 -21.61
C ALA A 174 13.84 24.15 -22.48
N ARG A 175 14.41 24.08 -23.68
CA ARG A 175 14.25 22.91 -24.57
C ARG A 175 14.76 21.61 -23.93
N THR A 176 15.76 21.71 -23.05
CA THR A 176 16.42 20.57 -22.40
C THR A 176 15.60 19.96 -21.27
N ASN A 177 14.90 20.79 -20.48
CA ASN A 177 14.07 20.34 -19.35
C ASN A 177 12.57 20.25 -19.70
N TRP A 178 12.14 20.80 -20.84
CA TRP A 178 10.76 20.69 -21.33
C TRP A 178 10.21 19.26 -21.32
N PRO A 179 10.95 18.23 -21.79
CA PRO A 179 10.44 16.85 -21.73
C PRO A 179 10.04 16.40 -20.32
N THR A 180 10.82 16.78 -19.30
CA THR A 180 10.53 16.46 -17.90
C THR A 180 9.30 17.23 -17.41
N LEU A 181 9.21 18.52 -17.74
CA LEU A 181 8.06 19.36 -17.37
C LEU A 181 6.76 18.91 -18.05
N LEU A 182 6.84 18.49 -19.32
CA LEU A 182 5.74 17.83 -20.02
C LEU A 182 5.31 16.57 -19.27
N GLY A 183 6.27 15.77 -18.78
CA GLY A 183 5.99 14.64 -17.90
C GLY A 183 5.20 15.00 -16.64
N CYS A 184 5.40 16.19 -16.07
CA CYS A 184 4.59 16.66 -14.94
C CYS A 184 3.15 16.98 -15.35
N LEU A 185 2.97 17.69 -16.47
CA LEU A 185 1.64 18.04 -16.98
C LEU A 185 0.83 16.79 -17.36
N LEU A 186 1.47 15.83 -18.03
CA LEU A 186 0.83 14.57 -18.39
C LEU A 186 0.40 13.76 -17.17
N PHE A 187 1.21 13.78 -16.09
CA PHE A 187 0.84 13.13 -14.84
C PHE A 187 -0.41 13.77 -14.20
N LEU A 188 -0.49 15.10 -14.18
CA LEU A 188 -1.68 15.79 -13.66
C LEU A 188 -2.91 15.45 -14.50
N MET A 189 -2.80 15.52 -15.83
CA MET A 189 -3.86 15.11 -16.76
C MET A 189 -4.31 13.67 -16.51
N ASP A 190 -3.36 12.72 -16.39
CA ASP A 190 -3.67 11.31 -16.20
C ASP A 190 -4.37 11.07 -14.85
N ILE A 191 -3.96 11.76 -13.78
CA ILE A 191 -4.67 11.69 -12.48
C ILE A 191 -6.07 12.26 -12.60
N SER A 192 -6.25 13.41 -13.23
CA SER A 192 -7.58 14.01 -13.39
C SER A 192 -8.52 13.07 -14.17
N LYS A 193 -8.06 12.53 -15.30
CA LYS A 193 -8.79 11.52 -16.08
C LYS A 193 -9.06 10.24 -15.29
N PHE A 194 -8.15 9.85 -14.41
CA PHE A 194 -8.35 8.69 -13.54
C PHE A 194 -9.42 8.97 -12.48
N ALA A 195 -9.33 10.10 -11.79
CA ALA A 195 -10.28 10.51 -10.76
C ALA A 195 -11.70 10.66 -11.31
N GLU A 196 -11.89 11.19 -12.52
CA GLU A 196 -13.19 11.28 -13.20
C GLU A 196 -13.82 9.91 -13.48
N LYS A 197 -13.00 8.86 -13.64
CA LYS A 197 -13.45 7.50 -13.95
C LYS A 197 -13.66 6.63 -12.72
N ILE A 198 -13.19 7.07 -11.55
CA ILE A 198 -13.39 6.34 -10.31
C ILE A 198 -14.84 6.55 -9.88
N ASP A 199 -15.60 5.46 -9.77
CA ASP A 199 -16.89 5.49 -9.10
C ASP A 199 -16.67 5.79 -7.60
N PRO A 200 -17.21 6.90 -7.06
CA PRO A 200 -17.10 7.22 -5.63
C PRO A 200 -17.57 6.07 -4.73
N LYS A 201 -18.48 5.22 -5.23
CA LYS A 201 -19.03 4.08 -4.49
C LYS A 201 -17.98 3.02 -4.13
N LEU A 202 -16.87 2.95 -4.86
CA LEU A 202 -15.75 2.05 -4.53
C LEU A 202 -15.15 2.33 -3.14
N PHE A 203 -15.20 3.59 -2.68
CA PHE A 203 -14.64 3.96 -1.39
C PHE A 203 -15.53 3.54 -0.22
N PHE A 204 -16.82 3.31 -0.43
CA PHE A 204 -17.75 3.00 0.66
C PHE A 204 -17.48 1.63 1.29
N ASN A 205 -16.91 0.69 0.54
CA ASN A 205 -16.52 -0.64 1.03
C ASN A 205 -15.19 -0.68 1.80
N THR A 206 -14.48 0.45 1.89
CA THR A 206 -13.13 0.51 2.50
C THR A 206 -13.13 0.84 3.99
N ALA A 207 -14.31 1.02 4.59
CA ALA A 207 -14.44 1.33 6.00
C ALA A 207 -14.09 0.10 6.86
N GLU A 208 -13.16 0.27 7.81
CA GLU A 208 -12.86 -0.72 8.85
C GLU A 208 -13.96 -0.68 9.92
N THR A 209 -15.12 -1.24 9.61
CA THR A 209 -16.28 -1.33 10.53
C THR A 209 -16.70 -2.78 10.72
N GLU A 210 -17.56 -3.04 11.72
CA GLU A 210 -18.07 -4.39 11.98
C GLU A 210 -18.87 -4.94 10.78
N ASN A 211 -19.62 -4.09 10.09
CA ASN A 211 -20.44 -4.44 8.93
C ASN A 211 -20.16 -3.53 7.70
N PRO A 212 -19.01 -3.67 7.03
CA PRO A 212 -18.58 -2.73 5.97
C PRO A 212 -19.56 -2.67 4.80
N GLU A 213 -20.22 -3.78 4.47
CA GLU A 213 -21.22 -3.84 3.39
C GLU A 213 -22.49 -3.05 3.71
N GLU A 214 -22.95 -3.06 4.96
CA GLU A 214 -24.16 -2.34 5.38
C GLU A 214 -23.92 -0.83 5.38
N HIS A 215 -22.75 -0.43 5.91
CA HIS A 215 -22.30 0.94 5.83
C HIS A 215 -22.14 1.41 4.39
N ALA A 216 -21.67 0.55 3.49
CA ALA A 216 -21.52 0.94 2.10
C ALA A 216 -22.85 1.23 1.40
N ILE A 217 -23.88 0.44 1.70
CA ILE A 217 -25.25 0.67 1.20
C ILE A 217 -25.79 1.99 1.73
N LEU A 218 -25.65 2.24 3.04
CA LEU A 218 -26.10 3.48 3.66
C LEU A 218 -25.38 4.70 3.08
N LEU A 219 -24.06 4.64 2.91
CA LEU A 219 -23.28 5.72 2.32
C LEU A 219 -23.66 5.95 0.86
N ASN A 220 -23.90 4.90 0.09
CA ASN A 220 -24.36 5.00 -1.30
C ASN A 220 -25.74 5.66 -1.40
N TYR A 221 -26.65 5.32 -0.50
CA TYR A 221 -27.94 5.98 -0.36
C TYR A 221 -27.78 7.46 -0.06
N ILE A 222 -27.09 7.80 1.05
CA ILE A 222 -26.88 9.19 1.48
C ILE A 222 -26.23 10.01 0.36
N PHE A 223 -25.19 9.46 -0.29
CA PHE A 223 -24.49 10.13 -1.37
C PHE A 223 -25.39 10.40 -2.58
N THR A 224 -26.18 9.41 -2.99
CA THR A 224 -27.07 9.54 -4.15
C THR A 224 -28.22 10.52 -3.85
N SER A 225 -28.90 10.38 -2.70
CA SER A 225 -29.95 11.32 -2.28
C SER A 225 -29.43 12.76 -2.19
N TYR A 226 -28.23 12.95 -1.62
CA TYR A 226 -27.63 14.28 -1.51
C TYR A 226 -27.32 14.92 -2.87
N ILE A 227 -26.89 14.12 -3.85
CA ILE A 227 -26.62 14.61 -5.22
C ILE A 227 -27.92 14.91 -5.97
N SER A 228 -28.89 14.00 -5.90
CA SER A 228 -30.17 14.17 -6.59
C SER A 228 -30.94 15.40 -6.10
N ARG A 229 -30.84 15.73 -4.79
CA ARG A 229 -31.60 16.83 -4.15
C ARG A 229 -33.11 16.73 -4.39
N GLU A 230 -33.58 15.54 -4.72
CA GLU A 230 -34.99 15.25 -4.93
C GLU A 230 -35.59 14.92 -3.57
N ASP A 231 -36.67 15.61 -3.22
CA ASP A 231 -37.36 15.44 -1.93
C ASP A 231 -38.63 14.60 -2.18
N ASN A 232 -38.44 13.39 -2.72
CA ASN A 232 -39.50 12.45 -3.01
C ASN A 232 -39.30 11.15 -2.20
N GLU A 233 -39.95 11.11 -1.04
CA GLU A 233 -39.83 10.01 -0.09
C GLU A 233 -40.14 8.63 -0.69
N GLU A 234 -41.12 8.53 -1.60
CA GLU A 234 -41.52 7.23 -2.19
C GLU A 234 -40.44 6.66 -3.12
N GLU A 235 -39.81 7.52 -3.93
CA GLU A 235 -38.73 7.13 -4.84
C GLU A 235 -37.45 6.80 -4.06
N GLU A 236 -37.16 7.54 -2.99
CA GLU A 236 -36.02 7.27 -2.10
C GLU A 236 -36.16 5.93 -1.39
N ILE A 237 -37.35 5.62 -0.84
CA ILE A 237 -37.62 4.34 -0.18
C ILE A 237 -37.50 3.19 -1.18
N SER A 238 -38.03 3.36 -2.40
CA SER A 238 -37.93 2.36 -3.46
C SER A 238 -36.47 2.07 -3.84
N PHE A 239 -35.68 3.13 -4.06
CA PHE A 239 -34.26 3.05 -4.39
C PHE A 239 -33.44 2.38 -3.28
N PHE A 240 -33.66 2.77 -2.02
CA PHE A 240 -32.99 2.15 -0.88
C PHE A 240 -33.33 0.66 -0.74
N THR A 241 -34.60 0.32 -0.97
CA THR A 241 -35.06 -1.08 -0.95
C THR A 241 -34.40 -1.90 -2.06
N GLU A 242 -34.25 -1.34 -3.26
CA GLU A 242 -33.57 -1.99 -4.37
C GLU A 242 -32.08 -2.19 -4.09
N LEU A 243 -31.41 -1.20 -3.52
CA LEU A 243 -30.02 -1.29 -3.05
C LEU A 243 -29.83 -2.46 -2.07
N ILE A 244 -30.69 -2.60 -1.06
CA ILE A 244 -30.65 -3.71 -0.11
C ILE A 244 -30.86 -5.05 -0.83
N LYS A 245 -31.84 -5.14 -1.73
CA LYS A 245 -32.16 -6.37 -2.49
C LYS A 245 -31.05 -6.77 -3.45
N SER A 246 -30.30 -5.81 -3.99
CA SER A 246 -29.19 -6.04 -4.92
C SER A 246 -27.93 -6.61 -4.25
N ARG A 247 -27.85 -6.58 -2.91
CA ARG A 247 -26.81 -7.27 -2.14
C ARG A 247 -26.86 -8.76 -2.48
N LYS A 248 -25.71 -9.45 -2.42
CA LYS A 248 -25.68 -10.92 -2.47
C LYS A 248 -26.78 -11.43 -1.53
N PRO A 249 -27.74 -12.22 -2.01
CA PRO A 249 -28.78 -12.73 -1.15
C PRO A 249 -28.07 -13.47 -0.02
N TYR A 250 -28.36 -13.10 1.22
CA TYR A 250 -28.09 -14.02 2.31
C TYR A 250 -28.69 -15.35 1.89
N ASP A 251 -27.87 -16.40 1.87
CA ASP A 251 -28.36 -17.74 1.58
C ASP A 251 -29.17 -18.19 2.81
N ILE A 252 -30.40 -17.70 2.88
CA ILE A 252 -31.34 -17.93 3.98
C ILE A 252 -31.54 -19.43 4.13
N ALA A 253 -31.54 -20.19 3.03
CA ALA A 253 -31.64 -21.64 3.05
C ALA A 253 -30.44 -22.27 3.78
N ASN A 254 -29.21 -21.88 3.44
CA ASN A 254 -27.99 -22.35 4.12
C ASN A 254 -27.91 -21.91 5.59
N LEU A 255 -28.32 -20.67 5.90
CA LEU A 255 -28.39 -20.21 7.29
C LEU A 255 -29.44 -20.97 8.11
N GLN A 256 -30.58 -21.30 7.51
CA GLN A 256 -31.61 -22.13 8.15
C GLN A 256 -31.12 -23.57 8.33
N GLU A 257 -30.40 -24.13 7.35
CA GLU A 257 -29.79 -25.45 7.43
C GLU A 257 -28.75 -25.52 8.56
N LYS A 258 -27.82 -24.56 8.62
CA LYS A 258 -26.85 -24.44 9.72
C LYS A 258 -27.50 -24.27 11.09
N ASN A 259 -28.57 -23.46 11.18
CA ASN A 259 -29.32 -23.33 12.42
C ASN A 259 -29.93 -24.66 12.87
N LYS A 260 -30.46 -25.45 11.93
CA LYS A 260 -30.98 -26.79 12.24
C LYS A 260 -29.87 -27.72 12.71
N GLU A 261 -28.72 -27.73 12.03
CA GLU A 261 -27.56 -28.54 12.41
C GLU A 261 -27.04 -28.18 13.82
N LEU A 262 -26.92 -26.88 14.11
CA LEU A 262 -26.48 -26.39 15.42
C LEU A 262 -27.47 -26.76 16.53
N ASN A 263 -28.77 -26.66 16.28
CA ASN A 263 -29.78 -27.08 17.25
C ASN A 263 -29.72 -28.59 17.52
N LEU A 264 -29.54 -29.41 16.48
CA LEU A 264 -29.35 -30.86 16.65
C LEU A 264 -28.09 -31.18 17.46
N ALA A 265 -26.99 -30.45 17.22
CA ALA A 265 -25.77 -30.61 17.99
C ALA A 265 -25.95 -30.21 19.45
N LEU A 266 -26.70 -29.13 19.73
CA LEU A 266 -27.05 -28.73 21.10
C LEU A 266 -27.87 -29.80 21.82
N ASP A 267 -28.88 -30.37 21.16
CA ASP A 267 -29.70 -31.44 21.72
C ASP A 267 -28.86 -32.69 22.04
N GLN A 268 -27.89 -33.02 21.18
CA GLN A 268 -26.99 -34.15 21.40
C GLN A 268 -26.08 -33.93 22.61
N VAL A 269 -25.47 -32.74 22.72
CA VAL A 269 -24.62 -32.39 23.87
C VAL A 269 -25.44 -32.37 25.17
N GLN A 270 -26.69 -31.91 25.13
CA GLN A 270 -27.58 -31.97 26.30
C GLN A 270 -27.84 -33.40 26.77
N LYS A 271 -28.09 -34.34 25.85
CA LYS A 271 -28.24 -35.77 26.19
C LYS A 271 -26.97 -36.36 26.79
N GLU A 272 -25.81 -36.05 26.23
CA GLU A 272 -24.52 -36.50 26.78
C GLU A 272 -24.29 -35.98 28.20
N ILE A 273 -24.70 -34.73 28.48
CA ILE A 273 -24.64 -34.17 29.84
C ILE A 273 -25.56 -34.92 30.80
N GLU A 274 -26.79 -35.26 30.38
CA GLU A 274 -27.72 -36.06 31.19
C GLU A 274 -27.15 -37.44 31.50
N GLU A 275 -26.63 -38.15 30.49
CA GLU A 275 -26.00 -39.47 30.67
C GLU A 275 -24.80 -39.42 31.64
N ILE A 276 -23.96 -38.38 31.53
CA ILE A 276 -22.82 -38.19 32.44
C ILE A 276 -23.30 -37.95 33.87
N ASN A 277 -24.40 -37.22 34.06
CA ASN A 277 -24.95 -36.96 35.39
C ASN A 277 -25.52 -38.24 36.02
N ASP A 278 -26.20 -39.08 35.25
CA ASP A 278 -26.72 -40.37 35.72
C ASP A 278 -25.58 -41.34 36.10
N LEU A 279 -24.51 -41.38 35.29
CA LEU A 279 -23.32 -42.17 35.59
C LEU A 279 -22.59 -41.66 36.84
N LYS A 280 -22.51 -40.34 37.04
CA LYS A 280 -21.94 -39.76 38.26
C LYS A 280 -22.73 -40.15 39.50
N ALA A 281 -24.06 -40.05 39.45
CA ALA A 281 -24.92 -40.48 40.55
C ALA A 281 -24.69 -41.96 40.90
N SER A 282 -24.64 -42.83 39.87
CA SER A 282 -24.33 -44.26 40.05
C SER A 282 -22.94 -44.48 40.65
N SER A 283 -21.93 -43.74 40.20
CA SER A 283 -20.56 -43.81 40.73
C SER A 283 -20.51 -43.42 42.21
N GLU A 284 -21.23 -42.38 42.62
CA GLU A 284 -21.31 -41.95 44.02
C GLU A 284 -21.94 -43.03 44.90
N GLU A 285 -22.96 -43.75 44.41
CA GLU A 285 -23.54 -44.90 45.12
C GLU A 285 -22.51 -46.03 45.32
N TYR A 286 -21.74 -46.37 44.28
CA TYR A 286 -20.68 -47.38 44.38
C TYR A 286 -19.56 -46.96 45.34
N ASP A 287 -19.20 -45.67 45.38
CA ASP A 287 -18.20 -45.14 46.33
C ASP A 287 -18.67 -45.29 47.78
N ILE A 288 -19.97 -45.08 48.05
CA ILE A 288 -20.56 -45.31 49.37
C ILE A 288 -20.46 -46.79 49.74
N ILE A 289 -20.80 -47.69 48.82
CA ILE A 289 -20.72 -49.14 49.03
C ILE A 289 -19.26 -49.58 49.27
N ALA A 290 -18.31 -49.05 48.50
CA ALA A 290 -16.89 -49.35 48.65
C ALA A 290 -16.38 -48.97 50.05
N LYS A 291 -16.72 -47.76 50.53
CA LYS A 291 -16.39 -47.31 51.89
C LYS A 291 -16.98 -48.22 52.97
N HIS A 292 -18.19 -48.72 52.77
CA HIS A 292 -18.82 -49.66 53.69
C HIS A 292 -18.03 -50.97 53.78
N TYR A 293 -17.61 -51.54 52.64
CA TYR A 293 -16.77 -52.74 52.63
C TYR A 293 -15.37 -52.50 53.20
N GLU A 294 -14.73 -51.36 52.93
CA GLU A 294 -13.44 -51.01 53.55
C GLU A 294 -13.53 -50.99 55.08
N ASN A 295 -14.58 -50.38 55.62
CA ASN A 295 -14.82 -50.36 57.06
C ASN A 295 -15.02 -51.79 57.61
N TYR A 296 -15.83 -52.60 56.92
CA TYR A 296 -16.04 -54.01 57.29
C TYR A 296 -14.72 -54.81 57.30
N PHE A 297 -13.89 -54.69 56.26
CA PHE A 297 -12.58 -55.35 56.20
C PHE A 297 -11.61 -54.84 57.28
N SER A 298 -11.70 -53.56 57.66
CA SER A 298 -10.93 -53.03 58.78
C SER A 298 -11.33 -53.70 60.10
N GLN A 299 -12.63 -53.79 60.38
CA GLN A 299 -13.16 -54.46 61.57
C GLN A 299 -12.76 -55.95 61.62
N MET A 300 -12.80 -56.63 60.47
CA MET A 300 -12.37 -58.03 60.36
C MET A 300 -10.88 -58.21 60.64
N ARG A 301 -10.02 -57.34 60.10
CA ARG A 301 -8.57 -57.35 60.40
C ARG A 301 -8.30 -57.10 61.88
N ASP A 302 -9.03 -56.18 62.50
CA ASP A 302 -8.88 -55.91 63.93
C ASP A 302 -9.33 -57.10 64.79
N HIS A 303 -10.42 -57.77 64.41
CA HIS A 303 -10.86 -59.00 65.07
C HIS A 303 -9.85 -60.14 64.90
N GLN A 304 -9.28 -60.31 63.70
CA GLN A 304 -8.25 -61.32 63.46
C GLN A 304 -7.01 -61.08 64.33
N LYS A 305 -6.50 -59.84 64.38
CA LYS A 305 -5.38 -59.48 65.26
C LYS A 305 -5.68 -59.79 66.73
N LYS A 306 -6.89 -59.46 67.21
CA LYS A 306 -7.31 -59.80 68.58
C LYS A 306 -7.28 -61.30 68.83
N LYS A 307 -7.74 -62.11 67.87
CA LYS A 307 -7.72 -63.58 67.97
C LYS A 307 -6.29 -64.14 67.93
N GLU A 308 -5.42 -63.61 67.09
CA GLU A 308 -4.00 -63.97 67.04
C GLU A 308 -3.32 -63.70 68.38
N ILE A 309 -3.48 -62.49 68.94
CA ILE A 309 -2.96 -62.13 70.26
C ILE A 309 -3.51 -63.06 71.35
N ALA A 310 -4.81 -63.39 71.32
CA ALA A 310 -5.41 -64.30 72.27
C ALA A 310 -4.84 -65.73 72.16
N CYS A 311 -4.60 -66.22 70.94
CA CYS A 311 -3.96 -67.52 70.71
C CYS A 311 -2.52 -67.54 71.19
N GLU A 312 -1.75 -66.47 70.92
CA GLU A 312 -0.39 -66.32 71.43
C GLU A 312 -0.36 -66.33 72.97
N ASN A 313 -1.26 -65.60 73.62
CA ASN A 313 -1.35 -65.58 75.09
C ASN A 313 -1.71 -66.97 75.64
N LEU A 314 -2.69 -67.65 75.07
CA LEU A 314 -3.04 -69.03 75.45
C LEU A 314 -1.87 -70.00 75.25
N SER A 315 -1.10 -69.84 74.16
CA SER A 315 0.09 -70.67 73.91
C SER A 315 1.18 -70.45 74.96
N LYS A 316 1.38 -69.20 75.42
CA LYS A 316 2.30 -68.86 76.51
C LYS A 316 1.84 -69.46 77.83
N GLU A 317 0.56 -69.32 78.18
CA GLU A 317 0.00 -69.94 79.40
C GLU A 317 0.14 -71.47 79.41
N LEU A 318 -0.08 -72.13 78.26
CA LEU A 318 0.12 -73.57 78.13
C LEU A 318 1.59 -73.97 78.29
N ALA A 319 2.52 -73.19 77.74
CA ALA A 319 3.95 -73.41 77.90
C ALA A 319 4.40 -73.25 79.37
N GLU A 320 3.88 -72.24 80.07
CA GLU A 320 4.13 -72.02 81.50
C GLU A 320 3.59 -73.17 82.36
N LYS A 321 2.35 -73.62 82.12
CA LYS A 321 1.78 -74.78 82.82
C LYS A 321 2.53 -76.08 82.51
N GLY A 322 2.96 -76.29 81.28
CA GLY A 322 3.76 -77.44 80.88
C GLY A 322 5.14 -77.48 81.56
N ASN A 323 5.78 -76.32 81.72
CA ASN A 323 7.03 -76.19 82.48
C ASN A 323 6.81 -76.44 83.98
N PHE A 324 5.67 -76.02 84.55
CA PHE A 324 5.29 -76.31 85.93
C PHE A 324 5.11 -77.82 86.17
N PHE A 325 4.47 -78.54 85.24
CA PHE A 325 4.32 -79.99 85.31
C PHE A 325 5.65 -80.74 85.18
N LYS A 326 6.56 -80.30 84.31
CA LYS A 326 7.92 -80.88 84.20
C LYS A 326 8.76 -80.65 85.46
N ALA A 327 8.67 -79.47 86.08
CA ALA A 327 9.36 -79.17 87.33
C ALA A 327 8.81 -80.02 88.51
N SER A 328 7.51 -80.30 88.52
CA SER A 328 6.87 -81.14 89.54
C SER A 328 7.24 -82.62 89.41
N PHE A 329 7.48 -83.11 88.19
CA PHE A 329 7.85 -84.51 87.94
C PHE A 329 9.32 -84.81 88.30
N PHE A 330 10.20 -83.81 88.22
CA PHE A 330 11.63 -83.94 88.56
C PHE A 330 11.92 -83.95 90.07
N ILE A 331 10.94 -83.63 90.93
CA ILE A 331 11.10 -83.64 92.39
C ILE A 331 10.66 -85.00 93.00
N SER A 332 10.09 -85.90 92.20
CA SER A 332 9.60 -87.23 92.65
C SER A 332 10.42 -88.44 92.15
N GLN A 333 11.65 -88.25 91.67
CA GLN A 333 12.68 -89.30 91.57
C GLN A 333 13.78 -88.99 92.57
#